data_AF-A0A9D7WUM6-F1
#
_entry.id   AF-A0A9D7WUM6-F1
#
_cell.length_a   1.000
_cell.length_b   1.000
_cell.length_c   1.000
_cell.angle_alpha   90.00
_cell.angle_beta   90.00
_cell.angle_gamma   90.00
#
_symmetry.space_group_name_H-M   'P 1'
#
loop_
_entity.id
_entity.type
_entity.pdbx_description
1 polymer ?
#
loop_
_entity_poly.entity_id
_entity_poly.type
_entity_poly.pdbx_seq_one_letter_code
_entity_poly.pdbx_strand_id
1 'polypeptide(L)'
;MTLLEHTEVKNVISRIRSKADFELLFTTHYSKLCSYANGFIKDLDASEEIVQLPLERRKIFIMSRYDGLTYNQIAGELNISVKTVENQMGKALKFLRDELADYLPWFLLIFYVFKN
;
A
#
# COMPACT_ATOMS: atom_id res chain seq x y z
N MET A 1 4.58 -13.23 22.78
CA MET A 1 4.95 -12.07 21.96
C MET A 1 4.63 -12.44 20.50
N THR A 2 3.45 -12.16 19.95
CA THR A 2 2.33 -11.36 20.48
C THR A 2 1.02 -11.69 19.74
N LEU A 3 0.05 -12.31 20.44
CA LEU A 3 -1.36 -12.37 19.99
C LEU A 3 -1.97 -10.97 19.76
N LEU A 4 -1.33 -9.92 20.31
CA LEU A 4 -1.68 -8.51 20.11
C LEU A 4 -1.34 -8.01 18.69
N GLU A 5 -0.28 -8.51 18.05
CA GLU A 5 0.16 -8.02 16.72
C GLU A 5 -0.71 -8.57 15.58
N HIS A 6 -1.23 -9.81 15.70
CA HIS A 6 -2.13 -10.41 14.71
C HIS A 6 -3.54 -9.81 14.70
N THR A 7 -4.03 -9.34 15.85
CA THR A 7 -5.27 -8.56 15.95
C THR A 7 -5.06 -7.15 15.37
N GLU A 8 -3.90 -6.54 15.62
CA GLU A 8 -3.54 -5.22 15.10
C GLU A 8 -3.53 -5.20 13.58
N VAL A 9 -2.95 -6.18 12.88
CA VAL A 9 -2.85 -6.11 11.41
C VAL A 9 -4.18 -6.32 10.67
N LYS A 10 -5.01 -7.26 11.14
CA LYS A 10 -6.39 -7.40 10.64
C LYS A 10 -7.24 -6.19 11.00
N ASN A 11 -7.01 -5.61 12.17
CA ASN A 11 -7.58 -4.31 12.51
C ASN A 11 -7.02 -3.23 11.59
N VAL A 12 -5.74 -3.17 11.22
CA VAL A 12 -5.15 -2.11 10.40
C VAL A 12 -5.72 -2.11 8.99
N ILE A 13 -5.84 -3.26 8.31
CA ILE A 13 -6.48 -3.33 6.99
C ILE A 13 -7.98 -2.99 7.09
N SER A 14 -8.68 -3.47 8.12
CA SER A 14 -10.09 -3.14 8.35
C SER A 14 -10.31 -1.75 8.99
N ARG A 15 -9.23 -1.07 9.40
CA ARG A 15 -9.16 0.31 9.89
C ARG A 15 -8.75 1.27 8.79
N ILE A 16 -8.19 0.80 7.66
CA ILE A 16 -8.11 1.59 6.41
C ILE A 16 -9.53 1.72 5.85
N ARG A 17 -10.38 2.45 6.57
CA ARG A 17 -11.79 2.69 6.25
C ARG A 17 -11.97 3.94 5.43
N SER A 18 -11.00 4.84 5.51
CA SER A 18 -11.04 6.14 4.86
C SER A 18 -9.73 6.43 4.13
N LYS A 19 -9.82 7.33 3.16
CA LYS A 19 -8.66 7.97 2.53
C LYS A 19 -7.63 8.48 3.54
N ALA A 20 -8.08 8.95 4.72
CA ALA A 20 -7.22 9.50 5.76
C ALA A 20 -6.33 8.45 6.44
N ASP A 21 -6.84 7.24 6.68
CA ASP A 21 -6.09 6.16 7.33
C ASP A 21 -4.96 5.65 6.43
N PHE A 22 -5.24 5.57 5.11
CA PHE A 22 -4.23 5.25 4.11
C PHE A 22 -3.17 6.35 4.01
N GLU A 23 -3.58 7.61 4.04
CA GLU A 23 -2.69 8.77 3.99
C GLU A 23 -1.75 8.81 5.20
N LEU A 24 -2.27 8.50 6.40
CA LEU A 24 -1.49 8.44 7.64
C LEU A 24 -0.44 7.32 7.61
N LEU A 25 -0.82 6.11 7.18
CA LEU A 25 0.12 5.02 6.98
C LEU A 25 1.23 5.46 6.02
N PHE A 26 0.85 6.02 4.87
CA PHE A 26 1.83 6.44 3.86
C PHE A 26 2.79 7.51 4.38
N THR A 27 2.28 8.59 4.98
CA THR A 27 3.11 9.70 5.49
C THR A 27 4.06 9.23 6.59
N THR A 28 3.63 8.27 7.42
CA THR A 28 4.49 7.67 8.46
C THR A 28 5.68 6.91 7.86
N HIS A 29 5.50 6.27 6.70
CA HIS A 29 6.53 5.47 6.05
C HIS A 29 7.33 6.24 4.98
N TYR A 30 6.82 7.37 4.49
CA TYR A 30 7.45 8.16 3.42
C TYR A 30 8.89 8.55 3.73
N SER A 31 9.16 9.12 4.91
CA SER A 31 10.51 9.50 5.32
C SER A 31 11.47 8.30 5.40
N LYS A 32 10.97 7.14 5.83
CA LYS A 32 11.75 5.89 5.88
C LYS A 32 12.05 5.36 4.47
N LEU A 33 11.11 5.49 3.54
CA LEU A 33 11.27 5.08 2.16
C LEU A 33 12.28 5.99 1.42
N CYS A 34 12.21 7.31 1.59
CA CYS A 34 13.20 8.23 1.03
C CYS A 34 14.60 7.95 1.58
N SER A 35 14.69 7.69 2.89
CA SER A 35 15.95 7.32 3.54
C SER A 35 16.50 5.98 3.04
N TYR A 36 15.63 4.99 2.81
CA TYR A 36 16.00 3.70 2.23
C TYR A 36 16.51 3.84 0.79
N ALA A 37 15.77 4.54 -0.07
CA ALA A 37 16.17 4.79 -1.46
C ALA A 37 17.51 5.56 -1.54
N ASN A 38 17.70 6.56 -0.67
CA ASN A 38 18.94 7.31 -0.59
C ASN A 38 20.15 6.45 -0.19
N GLY A 39 19.93 5.36 0.57
CA GLY A 39 20.98 4.37 0.87
C GLY A 39 21.60 3.71 -0.36
N PHE A 40 20.85 3.60 -1.46
CA PHE A 40 21.31 3.01 -2.72
C PHE A 40 21.80 4.06 -3.73
N ILE A 41 21.12 5.20 -3.80
CA ILE A 41 21.27 6.16 -4.90
C ILE A 41 22.13 7.36 -4.49
N LYS A 42 22.19 7.66 -3.19
CA LYS A 42 22.98 8.75 -2.58
C LYS A 42 22.70 10.13 -3.19
N ASP A 43 21.52 10.29 -3.78
CA ASP A 43 21.00 11.52 -4.35
C ASP A 43 19.60 11.72 -3.78
N LEU A 44 19.39 12.85 -3.09
CA LEU A 44 18.15 13.14 -2.39
C LEU A 44 16.99 13.33 -3.38
N ASP A 45 17.22 14.05 -4.48
CA ASP A 45 16.18 14.42 -5.45
C ASP A 45 15.73 13.19 -6.26
N ALA A 46 16.68 12.37 -6.72
CA ALA A 46 16.38 11.11 -7.39
C ALA A 46 15.73 10.08 -6.46
N SER A 47 16.11 10.07 -5.17
CA SER A 47 15.47 9.24 -4.16
C SER A 47 14.04 9.68 -3.91
N GLU A 48 13.80 10.99 -3.88
CA GLU A 48 12.45 11.54 -3.75
C GLU A 48 11.60 11.13 -4.96
N GLU A 49 12.08 11.31 -6.18
CA GLU A 49 11.39 10.94 -7.42
C GLU A 49 10.99 9.45 -7.44
N ILE A 50 11.91 8.57 -7.00
CA ILE A 50 11.65 7.13 -6.91
C ILE A 50 10.62 6.79 -5.82
N VAL A 51 10.52 7.59 -4.76
CA VAL A 51 9.49 7.47 -3.72
C VAL A 51 8.20 8.22 -4.09
N GLN A 52 8.24 9.17 -5.01
CA GLN A 52 7.06 9.79 -5.62
C GLN A 52 6.34 8.82 -6.56
N LEU A 53 7.01 7.86 -7.19
CA LEU A 53 6.32 6.76 -7.90
C LEU A 53 5.33 5.99 -7.00
N PRO A 54 5.67 5.65 -5.74
CA PRO A 54 4.71 5.24 -4.72
C PRO A 54 3.56 6.22 -4.43
N LEU A 55 3.76 7.54 -4.55
CA LEU A 55 2.67 8.53 -4.44
C LEU A 55 1.70 8.41 -5.61
N GLU A 56 2.17 8.28 -6.85
CA GLU A 56 1.30 8.04 -8.00
C GLU A 56 0.53 6.73 -7.83
N ARG A 57 1.22 5.69 -7.37
CA ARG A 57 0.61 4.40 -7.04
C ARG A 57 -0.49 4.53 -5.99
N ARG A 58 -0.26 5.32 -4.94
CA ARG A 58 -1.25 5.66 -3.92
C ARG A 58 -2.43 6.42 -4.52
N LYS A 59 -2.16 7.43 -5.34
CA LYS A 59 -3.18 8.26 -5.99
C LYS A 59 -4.10 7.36 -6.81
N ILE A 60 -3.53 6.45 -7.60
CA ILE A 60 -4.26 5.43 -8.35
C ILE A 60 -5.10 4.52 -7.42
N PHE A 61 -4.53 4.06 -6.31
CA PHE A 61 -5.25 3.24 -5.34
C PHE A 61 -6.45 3.97 -4.73
N ILE A 62 -6.28 5.23 -4.34
CA ILE A 62 -7.34 6.06 -3.75
C ILE A 62 -8.44 6.32 -4.78
N MET A 63 -8.08 6.73 -5.99
CA MET A 63 -9.02 6.99 -7.07
C MET A 63 -9.87 5.76 -7.41
N SER A 64 -9.26 4.58 -7.39
CA SER A 64 -9.95 3.31 -7.61
C SER A 64 -10.86 2.90 -6.44
N ARG A 65 -10.34 2.97 -5.20
CA ARG A 65 -11.01 2.38 -4.03
C ARG A 65 -11.98 3.31 -3.32
N TYR A 66 -11.72 4.61 -3.29
CA TYR A 66 -12.53 5.59 -2.58
C TYR A 66 -13.31 6.50 -3.52
N ASP A 67 -12.70 6.89 -4.64
CA ASP A 67 -13.38 7.76 -5.61
C ASP A 67 -14.22 6.95 -6.62
N GLY A 68 -14.09 5.61 -6.62
CA GLY A 68 -14.87 4.69 -7.44
C GLY A 68 -14.56 4.77 -8.94
N LEU A 69 -13.43 5.37 -9.32
CA LEU A 69 -13.06 5.56 -10.72
C LEU A 69 -12.58 4.24 -11.34
N THR A 70 -13.00 4.00 -12.59
CA THR A 70 -12.50 2.88 -13.38
C THR A 70 -11.05 3.10 -13.81
N TYR A 71 -10.32 2.03 -14.12
CA TYR A 71 -8.92 2.15 -14.55
C TYR A 71 -8.75 2.98 -15.83
N ASN A 72 -9.76 2.98 -16.72
CA ASN A 72 -9.79 3.83 -17.91
C ASN A 72 -9.91 5.32 -17.54
N GLN A 73 -10.76 5.66 -16.57
CA GLN A 73 -10.91 7.03 -16.10
C GLN A 73 -9.64 7.52 -15.39
N ILE A 74 -9.02 6.67 -14.58
CA ILE A 74 -7.75 6.99 -13.89
C ILE A 74 -6.61 7.19 -14.90
N ALA A 75 -6.53 6.33 -15.92
CA ALA A 75 -5.56 6.46 -17.01
C ALA A 75 -5.71 7.79 -17.76
N GLY A 76 -6.96 8.18 -18.06
CA GLY A 76 -7.27 9.47 -18.67
C GLY A 76 -6.90 10.66 -17.77
N GLU A 77 -7.26 10.60 -16.49
CA GLU A 77 -7.00 11.69 -15.51
C GLU A 77 -5.50 11.91 -15.27
N LEU A 78 -4.71 10.83 -15.27
CA LEU A 78 -3.27 10.89 -15.02
C LEU A 78 -2.43 10.95 -16.31
N ASN A 79 -3.08 10.92 -17.48
CA ASN A 79 -2.43 10.87 -18.79
C ASN A 79 -1.37 9.76 -18.91
N ILE A 80 -1.72 8.56 -18.41
CA ILE A 80 -0.88 7.35 -18.46
C ILE A 80 -1.66 6.21 -19.11
N SER A 81 -0.95 5.14 -19.51
CA SER A 81 -1.64 3.97 -20.04
C SER A 81 -2.46 3.24 -18.96
N VAL A 82 -3.58 2.64 -19.35
CA VAL A 82 -4.35 1.73 -18.48
C VAL A 82 -3.46 0.61 -17.94
N LYS A 83 -2.48 0.17 -18.74
CA LYS A 83 -1.50 -0.84 -18.31
C LYS A 83 -0.62 -0.35 -17.17
N THR A 84 -0.25 0.92 -17.16
CA THR A 84 0.47 1.56 -16.06
C THR A 84 -0.40 1.55 -14.80
N VAL A 85 -1.69 1.87 -14.91
CA VAL A 85 -2.65 1.82 -13.80
C VAL A 85 -2.77 0.40 -13.21
N GLU A 86 -2.93 -0.62 -14.06
CA GLU A 86 -2.96 -2.03 -13.63
C GLU A 86 -1.67 -2.43 -12.90
N ASN A 87 -0.52 -2.09 -13.47
CA ASN A 87 0.78 -2.42 -12.90
C ASN A 87 0.99 -1.74 -11.54
N GLN A 88 0.62 -0.46 -11.42
CA GLN A 88 0.71 0.28 -10.16
C GLN A 88 -0.27 -0.29 -9.13
N MET A 89 -1.50 -0.64 -9.50
CA MET A 89 -2.44 -1.32 -8.61
C MET A 89 -1.92 -2.69 -8.15
N GLY A 90 -1.33 -3.48 -9.04
CA GLY A 90 -0.70 -4.75 -8.70
C GLY A 90 0.44 -4.57 -7.70
N LYS A 91 1.31 -3.57 -7.91
CA LYS A 91 2.37 -3.20 -6.96
C LYS A 91 1.81 -2.68 -5.63
N ALA A 92 0.69 -1.96 -5.64
CA ALA A 92 0.06 -1.42 -4.42
C ALA A 92 -0.50 -2.55 -3.56
N LEU A 93 -1.24 -3.47 -4.19
CA LEU A 93 -1.79 -4.65 -3.53
C LEU A 93 -0.71 -5.62 -3.08
N LYS A 94 0.38 -5.75 -3.85
CA LYS A 94 1.54 -6.55 -3.45
C LYS A 94 2.23 -5.92 -2.25
N PHE A 95 2.52 -4.62 -2.28
CA PHE A 95 3.10 -3.90 -1.15
C PHE A 95 2.23 -4.06 0.11
N LEU A 96 0.91 -3.84 0.00
CA LEU A 96 -0.01 -4.13 1.08
C LEU A 96 0.13 -5.58 1.52
N ARG A 97 0.03 -6.56 0.62
CA ARG A 97 0.15 -7.97 0.97
C ARG A 97 1.47 -8.31 1.66
N ASP A 98 2.59 -7.75 1.23
CA ASP A 98 3.93 -8.03 1.75
C ASP A 98 4.09 -7.43 3.16
N GLU A 99 3.66 -6.18 3.37
CA GLU A 99 3.58 -5.57 4.71
C GLU A 99 2.62 -6.33 5.64
N LEU A 100 1.67 -7.06 5.07
CA LEU A 100 0.67 -7.88 5.77
C LEU A 100 1.04 -9.38 5.78
N ALA A 101 2.14 -9.78 5.13
CA ALA A 101 2.45 -11.19 4.82
C ALA A 101 2.94 -11.95 6.04
N ASP A 102 3.72 -11.29 6.89
CA ASP A 102 4.19 -11.86 8.16
C ASP A 102 3.03 -12.23 9.10
N TYR A 103 1.82 -11.73 8.81
CA TYR A 103 0.63 -11.89 9.64
C TYR A 103 -0.38 -12.91 9.07
N LEU A 104 -0.19 -13.37 7.82
CA LEU A 104 -1.08 -14.28 7.08
C LEU A 104 -1.03 -15.76 7.56
N PRO A 105 0.12 -16.37 7.91
CA PRO A 105 0.19 -17.76 8.37
C PRO A 105 -0.59 -17.99 9.67
N TRP A 106 -0.49 -17.05 10.60
CA TRP A 106 -1.24 -17.08 11.87
C TRP A 106 -2.73 -16.79 11.67
N PHE A 107 -3.09 -15.99 10.66
CA PHE A 107 -4.48 -15.75 10.30
C PHE A 107 -5.20 -17.03 9.84
N LEU A 108 -4.53 -17.86 9.03
CA LEU A 108 -5.04 -19.15 8.57
C LEU A 108 -5.10 -20.18 9.71
N LEU A 109 -4.12 -20.20 10.60
CA LEU A 109 -4.12 -21.06 11.80
C LEU A 109 -5.28 -20.75 12.74
N ILE A 110 -5.53 -19.47 13.02
CA ILE A 110 -6.67 -19.05 13.86
C ILE A 110 -8.00 -19.46 13.20
N PHE A 111 -8.19 -19.18 11.91
CA PHE A 111 -9.42 -19.57 11.21
C PHE A 111 -9.61 -21.10 11.12
N TYR A 112 -8.53 -21.88 11.05
CA TYR A 112 -8.58 -23.35 11.04
C TYR A 112 -8.93 -23.93 12.41
N VAL A 113 -8.36 -23.38 13.50
CA VAL A 113 -8.62 -23.84 14.89
C VAL A 113 -10.04 -23.52 15.35
N PHE A 114 -10.61 -22.38 14.95
CA PHE A 114 -11.98 -21.99 15.33
C PHE A 114 -13.08 -22.51 14.39
N LYS A 115 -12.72 -23.28 13.35
CA LYS A 115 -13.68 -23.93 12.43
C LYS A 115 -13.91 -25.42 12.78
N ASN A 116 -13.40 -25.91 13.91
CA ASN A 116 -13.63 -27.27 14.41
C ASN A 116 -14.28 -27.26 15.79
#